data_AF-A0A9P8UGM4-F1
#
_entry.id   AF-A0A9P8UGM4-F1
#
_cell.length_a   1.000
_cell.length_b   1.000
_cell.length_c   1.000
_cell.angle_alpha   90.00
_cell.angle_beta   90.00
_cell.angle_gamma   90.00
#
_symmetry.space_group_name_H-M   'P 1'
#
loop_
_entity.id
_entity.type
_entity.pdbx_description
1 polymer ?
#
loop_
_entity_poly.entity_id
_entity_poly.type
_entity_poly.pdbx_seq_one_letter_code
_entity_poly.pdbx_strand_id
1 'polypeptide(L)'
;MGVLPFRSRPYAPNRAIISTRAVVTFALLLLLLLLLLLRYHQHPEADASPTPYTKALVVASTSATAPNATAWLPDVPPGWAVYHYITDDAAPAPPALPVPADRGNEAMAYLTYIIDGYAALPDVVYFHHGHYRSWHQALDSVSEVRGLRAEHVVERGYVSPRCVAGCENVMPVSSDAVGLGNLHLVARDVRLRTFLGEFLDAGEEIPEKIAAPCCAQFVVSRDAIRSRSLGWWRGMRNWLMNTSLSSYDSGRLLEWTWHIWFGEAPQL
;
A
#
# COMPACT_ATOMS: atom_id res chain seq x y z
N MET A 1 58.64 -26.81 -67.65
CA MET A 1 57.24 -26.80 -67.15
C MET A 1 56.79 -28.25 -67.04
N GLY A 2 56.86 -28.83 -65.85
CA GLY A 2 56.45 -30.22 -65.59
C GLY A 2 55.29 -30.24 -64.62
N VAL A 3 54.17 -30.84 -65.04
CA VAL A 3 52.96 -31.04 -64.22
C VAL A 3 53.11 -32.38 -63.50
N LEU A 4 53.02 -32.39 -62.17
CA LEU A 4 52.94 -33.59 -61.34
C LEU A 4 51.61 -33.63 -60.57
N PRO A 5 51.10 -34.85 -60.25
CA PRO A 5 49.67 -35.11 -60.12
C PRO A 5 49.13 -34.94 -58.71
N PHE A 6 47.83 -34.65 -58.64
CA PHE A 6 47.03 -34.52 -57.41
C PHE A 6 46.78 -35.90 -56.79
N ARG A 7 47.30 -36.14 -55.57
CA ARG A 7 46.92 -37.31 -54.74
C ARG A 7 45.87 -36.87 -53.72
N SER A 8 44.67 -37.43 -53.82
CA SER A 8 43.63 -37.33 -52.80
C SER A 8 44.00 -38.17 -51.57
N ARG A 9 43.85 -37.59 -50.37
CA ARG A 9 43.94 -38.31 -49.09
C ARG A 9 42.59 -38.94 -48.74
N PRO A 10 42.54 -40.17 -48.20
CA PRO A 10 41.30 -40.77 -47.74
C PRO A 10 40.82 -40.12 -46.42
N TYR A 11 39.50 -39.95 -46.31
CA TYR A 11 38.80 -39.44 -45.12
C TYR A 11 38.65 -40.57 -44.09
N ALA A 12 39.13 -40.36 -42.86
CA ALA A 12 38.91 -41.26 -41.74
C ALA A 12 37.77 -40.72 -40.84
N PRO A 13 36.76 -41.52 -40.47
CA PRO A 13 35.67 -41.04 -39.61
C PRO A 13 36.16 -40.91 -38.16
N ASN A 14 36.02 -39.70 -37.60
CA ASN A 14 36.27 -39.41 -36.19
C ASN A 14 35.18 -40.09 -35.34
N ARG A 15 35.53 -41.17 -34.62
CA ARG A 15 34.70 -41.70 -33.54
C ARG A 15 34.97 -40.87 -32.28
N ALA A 16 34.04 -40.00 -31.91
CA ALA A 16 34.11 -39.27 -30.64
C ALA A 16 33.98 -40.27 -29.47
N ILE A 17 35.05 -40.42 -28.69
CA ILE A 17 35.04 -41.21 -27.46
C ILE A 17 34.43 -40.34 -26.37
N ILE A 18 33.17 -40.60 -26.03
CA ILE A 18 32.50 -39.92 -24.91
C ILE A 18 33.12 -40.45 -23.61
N SER A 19 33.81 -39.57 -22.88
CA SER A 19 34.44 -39.93 -21.60
C SER A 19 33.38 -40.35 -20.58
N THR A 20 33.66 -41.41 -19.81
CA THR A 20 32.83 -41.88 -18.69
C THR A 20 32.48 -40.77 -17.71
N ARG A 21 33.37 -39.77 -17.53
CA ARG A 21 33.09 -38.59 -16.71
C ARG A 21 31.93 -37.75 -17.28
N ALA A 22 31.88 -37.55 -18.59
CA ALA A 22 30.81 -36.80 -19.24
C ALA A 22 29.45 -37.49 -19.10
N VAL A 23 29.43 -38.82 -19.19
CA VAL A 23 28.20 -39.62 -18.99
C VAL A 23 27.69 -39.51 -17.56
N VAL A 24 28.59 -39.59 -16.56
CA VAL A 24 28.22 -39.45 -15.14
C VAL A 24 27.72 -38.05 -14.83
N THR A 25 28.39 -36.99 -15.31
CA THR A 25 27.95 -35.61 -15.11
C THR A 25 26.57 -35.37 -15.75
N PHE A 26 26.33 -35.88 -16.95
CA PHE A 26 25.04 -35.77 -17.61
C PHE A 26 23.94 -36.50 -16.84
N ALA A 27 24.20 -37.71 -16.34
CA ALA A 27 23.26 -38.46 -15.53
C ALA A 27 22.90 -37.76 -14.20
N LEU A 28 23.89 -37.13 -13.54
CA LEU A 28 23.65 -36.36 -12.31
C LEU A 28 22.82 -35.10 -12.56
N LEU A 29 23.06 -34.39 -13.67
CA LEU A 29 22.25 -33.24 -14.07
C LEU A 29 20.82 -33.64 -14.41
N LEU A 30 20.63 -34.79 -15.08
CA LEU A 30 19.31 -35.31 -15.40
C LEU A 30 18.55 -35.73 -14.14
N LEU A 31 19.23 -36.35 -13.18
CA LEU A 31 18.65 -36.71 -11.87
C LEU A 31 18.27 -35.45 -11.08
N LEU A 32 19.13 -34.43 -11.05
CA LEU A 32 18.84 -33.16 -10.39
C LEU A 32 17.63 -32.46 -11.02
N LEU A 33 17.56 -32.41 -12.36
CA LEU A 33 16.41 -31.87 -13.08
C LEU A 33 15.14 -32.66 -12.77
N LEU A 34 15.21 -34.00 -12.75
CA LEU A 34 14.08 -34.85 -12.40
C LEU A 34 13.60 -34.60 -10.97
N LEU A 35 14.52 -34.45 -10.01
CA LEU A 35 14.20 -34.12 -8.62
C LEU A 35 13.59 -32.73 -8.48
N LEU A 36 14.04 -31.74 -9.27
CA LEU A 36 13.45 -30.41 -9.31
C LEU A 36 12.04 -30.42 -9.92
N LEU A 37 11.82 -31.19 -10.99
CA LEU A 37 10.51 -31.37 -11.61
C LEU A 37 9.55 -32.14 -10.69
N LEU A 38 10.03 -33.16 -9.99
CA LEU A 38 9.25 -33.89 -8.99
C LEU A 38 8.90 -33.01 -7.80
N ARG A 39 9.81 -32.17 -7.30
CA ARG A 39 9.50 -31.16 -6.27
C ARG A 39 8.50 -30.12 -6.77
N TYR A 40 8.64 -29.65 -8.00
CA TYR A 40 7.69 -28.71 -8.62
C TYR A 40 6.30 -29.32 -8.73
N HIS A 41 6.17 -30.59 -9.12
CA HIS A 41 4.88 -31.30 -9.14
C HIS A 41 4.36 -31.73 -7.77
N GLN A 42 5.22 -31.86 -6.76
CA GLN A 42 4.84 -32.16 -5.38
C GLN A 42 4.48 -30.92 -4.57
N HIS A 43 4.69 -29.71 -5.10
CA HIS A 43 3.96 -28.55 -4.63
C HIS A 43 2.53 -28.68 -5.16
N PRO A 44 1.53 -28.95 -4.31
CA PRO A 44 0.18 -28.67 -4.72
C PRO A 44 0.15 -27.17 -5.01
N GLU A 45 -0.28 -26.75 -6.20
CA GLU A 45 -0.99 -25.48 -6.27
C GLU A 45 -2.00 -25.55 -5.12
N ALA A 46 -1.89 -24.60 -4.18
CA ALA A 46 -2.87 -24.47 -3.13
C ALA A 46 -4.18 -24.07 -3.81
N ASP A 47 -4.88 -25.05 -4.39
CA ASP A 47 -6.21 -24.93 -4.95
C ASP A 47 -7.21 -24.92 -3.78
N ALA A 48 -7.01 -23.94 -2.90
CA ALA A 48 -8.11 -23.38 -2.15
C ALA A 48 -8.50 -22.16 -2.99
N SER A 49 -9.56 -22.27 -3.79
CA SER A 49 -10.29 -21.06 -4.20
C SER A 49 -10.53 -20.25 -2.92
N PRO A 50 -9.84 -19.11 -2.70
CA PRO A 50 -10.04 -18.37 -1.48
C PRO A 50 -11.47 -17.90 -1.52
N THR A 51 -12.19 -17.99 -0.40
CA THR A 51 -13.39 -17.17 -0.23
C THR A 51 -13.05 -15.75 -0.68
N PRO A 52 -13.84 -15.14 -1.59
CA PRO A 52 -13.47 -13.86 -2.16
C PRO A 52 -13.25 -12.84 -1.04
N TYR A 53 -12.11 -12.14 -1.08
CA TYR A 53 -11.76 -11.14 -0.07
C TYR A 53 -12.88 -10.13 0.10
N THR A 54 -13.27 -9.88 1.35
CA THR A 54 -14.21 -8.83 1.68
C THR A 54 -13.55 -7.47 1.51
N LYS A 55 -14.25 -6.50 0.93
CA LYS A 55 -13.68 -5.19 0.57
C LYS A 55 -14.59 -4.04 0.99
N ALA A 56 -14.00 -2.97 1.50
CA ALA A 56 -14.69 -1.70 1.73
C ALA A 56 -13.99 -0.52 1.07
N LEU A 57 -14.77 0.36 0.47
CA LEU A 57 -14.34 1.63 -0.09
C LEU A 57 -14.83 2.74 0.85
N VAL A 58 -13.89 3.46 1.46
CA VAL A 58 -14.14 4.55 2.40
C VAL A 58 -13.82 5.85 1.70
N VAL A 59 -14.85 6.65 1.45
CA VAL A 59 -14.77 7.89 0.70
C VAL A 59 -15.03 9.08 1.60
N ALA A 60 -14.10 10.03 1.61
CA ALA A 60 -14.26 11.30 2.32
C ALA A 60 -14.53 12.45 1.33
N SER A 61 -15.53 13.26 1.62
CA SER A 61 -15.81 14.51 0.89
C SER A 61 -16.28 15.61 1.84
N THR A 62 -16.52 16.80 1.29
CA THR A 62 -17.17 17.92 1.98
C THR A 62 -18.51 18.26 1.34
N SER A 63 -19.36 19.03 2.00
CA SER A 63 -20.62 19.56 1.50
C SER A 63 -20.40 20.50 0.30
N ALA A 64 -19.25 21.17 0.26
CA ALA A 64 -18.80 22.00 -0.85
C ALA A 64 -18.24 21.19 -2.02
N THR A 65 -17.95 19.90 -1.83
CA THR A 65 -17.58 19.00 -2.92
C THR A 65 -18.78 18.92 -3.88
N ALA A 66 -18.57 19.34 -5.13
CA ALA A 66 -19.66 19.43 -6.09
C ALA A 66 -20.45 18.11 -6.14
N PRO A 67 -21.81 18.12 -6.20
CA PRO A 67 -22.61 16.89 -6.15
C PRO A 67 -22.23 15.83 -7.20
N ASN A 68 -21.64 16.26 -8.32
CA ASN A 68 -21.14 15.38 -9.37
C ASN A 68 -19.79 14.72 -9.06
N ALA A 69 -19.01 15.23 -8.11
CA ALA A 69 -17.67 14.72 -7.81
C ALA A 69 -17.73 13.32 -7.17
N THR A 70 -18.77 13.01 -6.39
CA THR A 70 -19.04 11.69 -5.80
C THR A 70 -20.14 10.91 -6.54
N ALA A 71 -20.65 11.42 -7.67
CA ALA A 71 -21.73 10.77 -8.43
C ALA A 71 -21.34 9.42 -9.07
N TRP A 72 -20.05 9.04 -9.00
CA TRP A 72 -19.51 7.77 -9.49
C TRP A 72 -19.64 6.62 -8.48
N LEU A 73 -19.99 6.90 -7.21
CA LEU A 73 -20.11 5.86 -6.19
C LEU A 73 -21.10 4.73 -6.57
N PRO A 74 -22.23 4.99 -7.26
CA PRO A 74 -23.09 3.93 -7.77
C PRO A 74 -22.44 3.01 -8.82
N ASP A 75 -21.37 3.45 -9.48
CA ASP A 75 -20.65 2.69 -10.51
C ASP A 75 -19.52 1.80 -9.92
N VAL A 76 -19.34 1.83 -8.60
CA VAL A 76 -18.38 0.95 -7.90
C VAL A 76 -18.74 -0.52 -8.17
N PRO A 77 -17.77 -1.36 -8.58
CA PRO A 77 -18.06 -2.75 -8.92
C PRO A 77 -18.64 -3.55 -7.74
N PRO A 78 -19.46 -4.58 -8.01
CA PRO A 78 -20.03 -5.42 -6.96
C PRO A 78 -18.93 -6.08 -6.11
N GLY A 79 -19.26 -6.34 -4.84
CA GLY A 79 -18.32 -6.89 -3.86
C GLY A 79 -17.52 -5.86 -3.07
N TRP A 80 -17.85 -4.57 -3.21
CA TRP A 80 -17.35 -3.49 -2.37
C TRP A 80 -18.47 -2.92 -1.49
N ALA A 81 -18.25 -2.86 -0.18
CA ALA A 81 -19.10 -2.07 0.72
C ALA A 81 -18.64 -0.61 0.67
N VAL A 82 -19.53 0.32 0.31
CA VAL A 82 -19.18 1.74 0.16
C VAL A 82 -19.61 2.51 1.40
N TYR A 83 -18.68 3.26 1.99
CA TYR A 83 -18.88 4.14 3.13
C TYR A 83 -18.50 5.57 2.71
N HIS A 84 -19.49 6.45 2.61
CA HIS A 84 -19.28 7.84 2.19
C HIS A 84 -19.47 8.78 3.37
N TYR A 85 -18.41 9.48 3.76
CA TYR A 85 -18.41 10.46 4.84
C TYR A 85 -18.39 11.88 4.29
N ILE A 86 -19.22 12.76 4.86
CA ILE A 86 -19.20 14.21 4.60
C ILE A 86 -18.63 14.89 5.86
N THR A 87 -17.42 15.44 5.76
CA THR A 87 -16.64 15.80 6.96
C THR A 87 -17.10 17.08 7.65
N ASP A 88 -17.75 17.97 6.91
CA ASP A 88 -18.26 19.29 7.34
C ASP A 88 -19.79 19.30 7.53
N ASP A 89 -20.45 18.14 7.43
CA ASP A 89 -21.88 17.96 7.73
C ASP A 89 -22.04 17.02 8.94
N ALA A 90 -22.56 17.56 10.04
CA ALA A 90 -22.78 16.80 11.28
C ALA A 90 -23.99 15.86 11.21
N ALA A 91 -24.88 16.03 10.23
CA ALA A 91 -26.09 15.22 10.08
C ALA A 91 -26.47 15.06 8.58
N PRO A 92 -25.59 14.47 7.76
CA PRO A 92 -25.83 14.33 6.34
C PRO A 92 -27.01 13.39 6.08
N ALA A 93 -27.70 13.63 4.96
CA ALA A 93 -28.79 12.74 4.54
C ALA A 93 -28.23 11.34 4.19
N PRO A 94 -28.86 10.24 4.66
CA PRO A 94 -28.47 8.90 4.25
C PRO A 94 -28.46 8.74 2.72
N PRO A 95 -27.52 7.97 2.16
CA PRO A 95 -26.61 7.04 2.84
C PRO A 95 -25.28 7.65 3.33
N ALA A 96 -25.10 8.98 3.23
CA ALA A 96 -23.88 9.62 3.71
C ALA A 96 -23.79 9.57 5.25
N LEU A 97 -22.56 9.59 5.75
CA LEU A 97 -22.21 9.38 7.15
C LEU A 97 -21.53 10.63 7.74
N PRO A 98 -21.83 11.01 8.98
CA PRO A 98 -21.16 12.11 9.67
C PRO A 98 -19.81 11.69 10.23
N VAL A 99 -19.02 12.69 10.62
CA VAL A 99 -17.82 12.54 11.45
C VAL A 99 -18.00 13.30 12.78
N PRO A 100 -17.24 12.97 13.84
CA PRO A 100 -17.42 13.64 15.14
C PRO A 100 -16.98 15.12 15.15
N ALA A 101 -16.13 15.54 14.21
CA ALA A 101 -15.72 16.94 14.04
C ALA A 101 -15.11 17.18 12.65
N ASP A 102 -15.31 18.36 12.09
CA ASP A 102 -14.63 18.81 10.87
C ASP A 102 -13.17 19.23 11.16
N ARG A 103 -12.30 18.23 11.31
CA ARG A 103 -10.88 18.39 11.68
C ARG A 103 -10.01 17.38 10.95
N GLY A 104 -8.90 17.81 10.36
CA GLY A 104 -7.92 16.92 9.74
C GLY A 104 -8.28 16.43 8.34
N ASN A 105 -9.18 17.13 7.64
CA ASN A 105 -9.68 16.76 6.31
C ASN A 105 -10.17 15.30 6.26
N GLU A 106 -9.73 14.51 5.27
CA GLU A 106 -10.13 13.10 5.10
C GLU A 106 -9.76 12.21 6.30
N ALA A 107 -8.76 12.61 7.08
CA ALA A 107 -8.25 11.80 8.17
C ALA A 107 -9.30 11.50 9.24
N MET A 108 -10.23 12.43 9.51
CA MET A 108 -11.30 12.17 10.47
C MET A 108 -12.24 11.08 9.99
N ALA A 109 -12.61 11.08 8.72
CA ALA A 109 -13.45 10.05 8.14
C ALA A 109 -12.76 8.68 8.24
N TYR A 110 -11.46 8.63 7.92
CA TYR A 110 -10.69 7.38 7.93
C TYR A 110 -10.54 6.82 9.36
N LEU A 111 -10.17 7.67 10.32
CA LEU A 111 -10.10 7.28 11.73
C LEU A 111 -11.46 6.85 12.27
N THR A 112 -12.54 7.54 11.89
CA THR A 112 -13.90 7.19 12.31
C THR A 112 -14.31 5.82 11.78
N TYR A 113 -14.09 5.55 10.49
CA TYR A 113 -14.33 4.23 9.90
C TYR A 113 -13.54 3.13 10.61
N ILE A 114 -12.23 3.33 10.82
CA ILE A 114 -11.38 2.34 11.50
C ILE A 114 -11.90 2.06 12.91
N ILE A 115 -12.22 3.09 13.68
CA ILE A 115 -12.65 2.97 15.08
C ILE A 115 -14.01 2.28 15.19
N ASP A 116 -14.97 2.68 14.38
CA ASP A 116 -16.35 2.20 14.47
C ASP A 116 -16.47 0.78 13.91
N GLY A 117 -15.68 0.46 12.88
CA GLY A 117 -15.63 -0.85 12.22
C GLY A 117 -14.60 -1.83 12.76
N TYR A 118 -13.76 -1.46 13.74
CA TYR A 118 -12.52 -2.19 14.10
C TYR A 118 -12.72 -3.71 14.33
N ALA A 119 -13.79 -4.08 15.02
CA ALA A 119 -14.11 -5.48 15.34
C ALA A 119 -14.49 -6.32 14.09
N ALA A 120 -15.04 -5.67 13.06
CA ALA A 120 -15.59 -6.29 11.86
C ALA A 120 -15.01 -5.72 10.56
N LEU A 121 -13.77 -5.24 10.59
CA LEU A 121 -13.05 -4.77 9.40
C LEU A 121 -13.10 -5.83 8.28
N PRO A 122 -13.27 -5.46 7.01
CA PRO A 122 -13.11 -6.39 5.87
C PRO A 122 -11.63 -6.73 5.66
N ASP A 123 -11.33 -7.70 4.77
CA ASP A 123 -9.95 -8.07 4.41
C ASP A 123 -9.14 -6.90 3.88
N VAL A 124 -9.79 -6.05 3.08
CA VAL A 124 -9.18 -4.91 2.39
C VAL A 124 -10.04 -3.66 2.53
N VAL A 125 -9.41 -2.54 2.86
CA VAL A 125 -10.03 -1.22 2.95
C VAL A 125 -9.31 -0.26 2.01
N TYR A 126 -10.05 0.39 1.12
CA TYR A 126 -9.54 1.45 0.25
C TYR A 126 -10.03 2.81 0.78
N PHE A 127 -9.10 3.62 1.27
CA PHE A 127 -9.36 5.01 1.66
C PHE A 127 -9.11 5.94 0.47
N HIS A 128 -10.13 6.75 0.14
CA HIS A 128 -10.18 7.52 -1.11
C HIS A 128 -10.85 8.89 -0.90
N HIS A 129 -10.39 9.93 -1.59
CA HIS A 129 -11.10 11.22 -1.59
C HIS A 129 -12.34 11.20 -2.50
N GLY A 130 -13.26 12.14 -2.38
CA GLY A 130 -14.55 12.12 -3.10
C GLY A 130 -14.48 12.15 -4.63
N HIS A 131 -13.49 12.79 -5.24
CA HIS A 131 -13.48 13.09 -6.68
C HIS A 131 -13.40 11.85 -7.58
N TYR A 132 -14.13 11.88 -8.71
CA TYR A 132 -14.02 10.89 -9.81
C TYR A 132 -12.67 10.93 -10.54
N ARG A 133 -12.10 12.13 -10.69
CA ARG A 133 -10.77 12.36 -11.24
C ARG A 133 -10.08 13.49 -10.47
N SER A 134 -8.80 13.31 -10.22
CA SER A 134 -7.90 14.27 -9.59
C SER A 134 -6.57 14.31 -10.34
N TRP A 135 -5.84 15.41 -10.22
CA TRP A 135 -4.55 15.62 -10.89
C TRP A 135 -3.49 14.57 -10.52
N HIS A 136 -3.65 13.92 -9.37
CA HIS A 136 -2.73 12.91 -8.85
C HIS A 136 -3.18 11.47 -9.10
N GLN A 137 -4.30 11.23 -9.79
CA GLN A 137 -4.77 9.90 -10.16
C GLN A 137 -4.34 9.56 -11.59
N ALA A 138 -3.85 8.35 -11.80
CA ALA A 138 -3.50 7.86 -13.14
C ALA A 138 -4.74 7.34 -13.91
N LEU A 139 -5.72 6.84 -13.17
CA LEU A 139 -6.98 6.31 -13.68
C LEU A 139 -8.14 7.08 -13.04
N ASP A 140 -9.36 6.95 -13.57
CA ASP A 140 -10.55 7.40 -12.83
C ASP A 140 -10.83 6.51 -11.61
N SER A 141 -11.52 7.04 -10.61
CA SER A 141 -11.73 6.35 -9.32
C SER A 141 -12.44 4.99 -9.47
N VAL A 142 -13.37 4.84 -10.42
CA VAL A 142 -14.03 3.55 -10.69
C VAL A 142 -13.02 2.54 -11.23
N SER A 143 -12.17 2.96 -12.15
CA SER A 143 -11.11 2.13 -12.73
C SER A 143 -10.04 1.75 -11.69
N GLU A 144 -9.66 2.65 -10.77
CA GLU A 144 -8.76 2.34 -9.65
C GLU A 144 -9.35 1.26 -8.74
N VAL A 145 -10.63 1.41 -8.36
CA VAL A 145 -11.33 0.43 -7.52
C VAL A 145 -11.50 -0.92 -8.23
N ARG A 146 -11.77 -0.91 -9.55
CA ARG A 146 -11.91 -2.12 -10.36
C ARG A 146 -10.58 -2.87 -10.55
N GLY A 147 -9.48 -2.13 -10.71
CA GLY A 147 -8.15 -2.69 -10.96
C GLY A 147 -7.45 -3.25 -9.72
N LEU A 148 -8.00 -3.02 -8.52
CA LEU A 148 -7.37 -3.45 -7.28
C LEU A 148 -7.31 -4.97 -7.15
N ARG A 149 -6.10 -5.49 -6.88
CA ARG A 149 -5.86 -6.90 -6.54
C ARG A 149 -5.82 -7.08 -5.02
N ALA A 150 -6.91 -7.59 -4.44
CA ALA A 150 -7.05 -7.74 -2.98
C ALA A 150 -5.95 -8.63 -2.35
N GLU A 151 -5.59 -9.73 -3.01
CA GLU A 151 -4.49 -10.62 -2.60
C GLU A 151 -3.18 -9.84 -2.40
N HIS A 152 -2.81 -8.99 -3.36
CA HIS A 152 -1.61 -8.17 -3.28
C HIS A 152 -1.64 -7.21 -2.09
N VAL A 153 -2.81 -6.65 -1.74
CA VAL A 153 -2.94 -5.76 -0.58
C VAL A 153 -2.80 -6.55 0.72
N VAL A 154 -3.38 -7.74 0.80
CA VAL A 154 -3.24 -8.63 1.97
C VAL A 154 -1.79 -9.04 2.17
N GLU A 155 -1.07 -9.39 1.10
CA GLU A 155 0.36 -9.72 1.15
C GLU A 155 1.24 -8.53 1.56
N ARG A 156 0.93 -7.33 1.07
CA ARG A 156 1.74 -6.13 1.29
C ARG A 156 1.42 -5.37 2.58
N GLY A 157 0.20 -5.49 3.09
CA GLY A 157 -0.27 -4.71 4.24
C GLY A 157 -0.74 -3.31 3.86
N TYR A 158 0.07 -2.56 3.11
CA TYR A 158 -0.23 -1.22 2.62
C TYR A 158 0.13 -1.11 1.14
N VAL A 159 -0.73 -0.47 0.36
CA VAL A 159 -0.52 -0.21 -1.06
C VAL A 159 -0.97 1.21 -1.38
N SER A 160 -0.09 1.98 -2.02
CA SER A 160 -0.46 3.23 -2.65
C SER A 160 -0.96 2.96 -4.08
N PRO A 161 -2.16 3.43 -4.47
CA PRO A 161 -2.60 3.40 -5.87
C PRO A 161 -1.80 4.38 -6.74
N ARG A 162 -1.07 5.32 -6.11
CA ARG A 162 -0.15 6.23 -6.80
C ARG A 162 1.11 5.47 -7.21
N CYS A 163 1.17 5.11 -8.50
CA CYS A 163 2.29 4.43 -9.12
C CYS A 163 3.15 5.43 -9.93
N VAL A 164 4.06 6.12 -9.25
CA VAL A 164 5.04 7.03 -9.87
C VAL A 164 6.46 6.48 -9.73
N ALA A 165 7.34 6.81 -10.68
CA ALA A 165 8.74 6.43 -10.59
C ALA A 165 9.45 7.29 -9.54
N GLY A 166 10.09 6.64 -8.56
CA GLY A 166 10.86 7.30 -7.50
C GLY A 166 10.05 7.68 -6.26
N CYS A 167 10.72 8.37 -5.32
CA CYS A 167 10.14 8.79 -4.06
C CYS A 167 9.49 10.18 -4.18
N GLU A 168 8.31 10.33 -3.59
CA GLU A 168 7.63 11.62 -3.46
C GLU A 168 7.67 12.14 -2.03
N ASN A 169 7.45 13.45 -1.88
CA ASN A 169 7.42 14.15 -0.61
C ASN A 169 8.55 13.72 0.33
N VAL A 170 9.79 13.73 -0.16
CA VAL A 170 10.95 13.40 0.68
C VAL A 170 11.12 14.52 1.70
N MET A 171 10.90 14.19 2.98
CA MET A 171 10.86 15.14 4.09
C MET A 171 11.88 14.74 5.15
N PRO A 172 12.77 15.65 5.58
CA PRO A 172 13.61 15.39 6.74
C PRO A 172 12.76 15.39 8.02
N VAL A 173 13.20 14.59 8.99
CA VAL A 173 12.69 14.54 10.34
C VAL A 173 13.77 15.11 11.25
N SER A 174 13.42 16.10 12.07
CA SER A 174 14.38 16.74 12.96
C SER A 174 14.82 15.77 14.07
N SER A 175 15.98 16.01 14.68
CA SER A 175 16.34 15.40 15.97
C SER A 175 15.55 16.01 17.13
N ASP A 176 15.11 17.26 16.98
CA ASP A 176 14.46 18.05 18.01
C ASP A 176 12.95 17.76 18.07
N ALA A 177 12.41 17.71 19.28
CA ALA A 177 10.99 17.52 19.54
C ALA A 177 10.47 18.59 20.51
N VAL A 178 9.17 18.87 20.43
CA VAL A 178 8.45 19.72 21.38
C VAL A 178 7.29 18.94 21.99
N GLY A 179 6.54 19.53 22.93
CA GLY A 179 5.26 18.94 23.36
C GLY A 179 4.18 19.10 22.27
N LEU A 180 3.25 18.14 22.17
CA LEU A 180 2.16 18.17 21.16
C LEU A 180 1.37 19.49 21.12
N GLY A 181 1.20 20.15 22.27
CA GLY A 181 0.50 21.44 22.36
C GLY A 181 1.23 22.60 21.65
N ASN A 182 2.52 22.45 21.36
CA ASN A 182 3.36 23.47 20.73
C ASN A 182 3.63 23.20 19.24
N LEU A 183 2.98 22.20 18.63
CA LEU A 183 3.19 21.85 17.22
C LEU A 183 2.97 23.02 16.26
N HIS A 184 2.04 23.93 16.59
CA HIS A 184 1.74 25.13 15.78
C HIS A 184 2.89 26.16 15.75
N LEU A 185 3.84 26.10 16.69
CA LEU A 185 4.96 27.03 16.82
C LEU A 185 6.22 26.59 16.07
N VAL A 186 6.25 25.35 15.58
CA VAL A 186 7.45 24.74 15.02
C VAL A 186 7.28 24.36 13.55
N ALA A 187 8.42 24.18 12.88
CA ALA A 187 8.49 23.77 11.49
C ALA A 187 8.09 22.29 11.28
N ARG A 188 7.85 21.94 10.02
CA ARG A 188 7.34 20.62 9.61
C ARG A 188 8.16 19.43 10.11
N ASP A 189 9.48 19.51 10.02
CA ASP A 189 10.43 18.47 10.43
C ASP A 189 10.36 18.18 11.94
N VAL A 190 10.25 19.22 12.77
CA VAL A 190 10.03 19.11 14.22
C VAL A 190 8.62 18.60 14.52
N ARG A 191 7.59 19.00 13.73
CA ARG A 191 6.23 18.45 13.85
C ARG A 191 6.23 16.94 13.59
N LEU A 192 6.89 16.48 12.53
CA LEU A 192 7.05 15.07 12.21
C LEU A 192 7.76 14.32 13.33
N ARG A 193 8.90 14.84 13.80
CA ARG A 193 9.66 14.24 14.90
C ARG A 193 8.83 14.07 16.16
N THR A 194 8.10 15.13 16.53
CA THR A 194 7.24 15.15 17.71
C THR A 194 6.07 14.17 17.57
N PHE A 195 5.41 14.18 16.41
CA PHE A 195 4.24 13.34 16.14
C PHE A 195 4.59 11.86 16.07
N LEU A 196 5.68 11.51 15.38
CA LEU A 196 6.20 10.15 15.35
C LEU A 196 6.62 9.67 16.74
N GLY A 197 7.29 10.53 17.52
CA GLY A 197 7.70 10.19 18.88
C GLY A 197 6.56 9.97 19.87
N GLU A 198 5.38 10.54 19.60
CA GLU A 198 4.19 10.31 20.42
C GLU A 198 3.49 8.98 20.08
N PHE A 199 3.41 8.64 18.79
CA PHE A 199 2.51 7.59 18.31
C PHE A 199 3.20 6.27 17.93
N LEU A 200 4.51 6.26 17.72
CA LEU A 200 5.23 5.00 17.53
C LEU A 200 5.24 4.18 18.84
N ASP A 201 5.14 2.87 18.70
CA ASP A 201 5.21 1.93 19.82
C ASP A 201 6.64 1.85 20.34
N ALA A 202 6.78 1.40 21.59
CA ALA A 202 8.08 1.19 22.20
C ALA A 202 8.92 0.20 21.36
N GLY A 203 10.09 0.64 20.91
CA GLY A 203 11.01 -0.15 20.09
C GLY A 203 10.95 0.15 18.59
N GLU A 204 9.99 0.96 18.13
CA GLU A 204 10.01 1.49 16.77
C GLU A 204 10.93 2.72 16.68
N GLU A 205 11.76 2.76 15.64
CA GLU A 205 12.69 3.87 15.42
C GLU A 205 12.05 4.99 14.63
N ILE A 206 12.38 6.22 15.01
CA ILE A 206 11.96 7.41 14.28
C ILE A 206 12.95 7.62 13.15
N PRO A 207 12.48 7.60 11.89
CA PRO A 207 13.37 7.75 10.76
C PRO A 207 13.92 9.16 10.65
N GLU A 208 15.10 9.29 10.02
CA GLU A 208 15.69 10.59 9.69
C GLU A 208 14.97 11.28 8.53
N LYS A 209 14.31 10.51 7.66
CA LYS A 209 13.54 11.00 6.50
C LYS A 209 12.31 10.15 6.27
N ILE A 210 11.30 10.77 5.68
CA ILE A 210 10.08 10.09 5.23
C ILE A 210 9.91 10.39 3.75
N ALA A 211 9.55 9.37 2.98
CA ALA A 211 9.00 9.55 1.64
C ALA A 211 7.57 9.04 1.66
N ALA A 212 6.63 9.87 1.21
CA ALA A 212 5.22 9.56 1.22
C ALA A 212 4.64 9.82 -0.17
N PRO A 213 3.85 8.89 -0.73
CA PRO A 213 2.99 9.22 -1.88
C PRO A 213 2.20 10.49 -1.58
N CYS A 214 1.99 11.36 -2.58
CA CYS A 214 1.06 12.45 -2.35
C CYS A 214 -0.31 11.90 -2.01
N CYS A 215 -0.96 12.63 -1.11
CA CYS A 215 -2.38 12.69 -0.93
C CYS A 215 -2.88 11.52 -0.06
N ALA A 216 -4.05 11.65 0.56
CA ALA A 216 -4.54 10.66 1.53
C ALA A 216 -5.33 9.54 0.83
N GLN A 217 -4.73 8.90 -0.18
CA GLN A 217 -5.37 7.83 -0.94
C GLN A 217 -4.49 6.58 -0.93
N PHE A 218 -4.98 5.51 -0.30
CA PHE A 218 -4.21 4.30 -0.05
C PHE A 218 -5.14 3.12 0.26
N VAL A 219 -4.60 1.92 0.11
CA VAL A 219 -5.31 0.65 0.35
C VAL A 219 -4.56 -0.14 1.40
N VAL A 220 -5.27 -0.69 2.36
CA VAL A 220 -4.67 -1.43 3.47
C VAL A 220 -5.39 -2.74 3.74
N SER A 221 -4.64 -3.70 4.25
CA SER A 221 -5.18 -4.95 4.77
C SER A 221 -5.76 -4.75 6.17
N ARG A 222 -6.69 -5.63 6.54
CA ARG A 222 -7.19 -5.76 7.90
C ARG A 222 -6.08 -5.88 8.93
N ASP A 223 -5.09 -6.71 8.62
CA ASP A 223 -4.01 -7.03 9.55
C ASP A 223 -3.08 -5.83 9.75
N ALA A 224 -2.84 -5.04 8.70
CA ALA A 224 -2.12 -3.77 8.81
C ALA A 224 -2.85 -2.77 9.73
N ILE A 225 -4.18 -2.63 9.60
CA ILE A 225 -4.96 -1.80 10.53
C ILE A 225 -4.89 -2.36 11.96
N ARG A 226 -4.95 -3.68 12.12
CA ARG A 226 -4.94 -4.37 13.42
C ARG A 226 -3.56 -4.48 14.07
N SER A 227 -2.50 -4.11 13.37
CA SER A 227 -1.16 -3.97 13.97
C SER A 227 -1.16 -2.94 15.10
N ARG A 228 -2.06 -1.95 15.04
CA ARG A 228 -2.32 -0.98 16.12
C ARG A 228 -3.65 -1.28 16.78
N SER A 229 -3.68 -1.26 18.12
CA SER A 229 -4.90 -1.53 18.89
C SER A 229 -6.01 -0.49 18.63
N LEU A 230 -7.27 -0.86 18.90
CA LEU A 230 -8.38 0.10 18.90
C LEU A 230 -8.13 1.31 19.81
N GLY A 231 -7.45 1.09 20.95
CA GLY A 231 -7.07 2.16 21.87
C GLY A 231 -6.11 3.15 21.24
N TRP A 232 -5.17 2.66 20.44
CA TRP A 232 -4.20 3.48 19.70
C TRP A 232 -4.91 4.38 18.68
N TRP A 233 -5.80 3.80 17.85
CA TRP A 233 -6.59 4.57 16.87
C TRP A 233 -7.46 5.64 17.54
N ARG A 234 -8.08 5.31 18.69
CA ARG A 234 -8.82 6.28 19.50
C ARG A 234 -7.93 7.38 20.04
N GLY A 235 -6.72 7.06 20.50
CA GLY A 235 -5.71 8.04 20.91
C GLY A 235 -5.36 9.02 19.79
N MET A 236 -5.14 8.50 18.58
CA MET A 236 -4.85 9.31 17.39
C MET A 236 -6.02 10.24 17.02
N ARG A 237 -7.27 9.74 17.01
CA ARG A 237 -8.45 10.59 16.78
C ARG A 237 -8.63 11.63 17.88
N ASN A 238 -8.37 11.26 19.13
CA ASN A 238 -8.44 12.19 20.26
C ASN A 238 -7.41 13.31 20.12
N TRP A 239 -6.17 13.01 19.71
CA TRP A 239 -5.20 14.04 19.37
C TRP A 239 -5.68 14.93 18.22
N LEU A 240 -6.21 14.35 17.14
CA LEU A 240 -6.66 15.11 15.98
C LEU A 240 -7.78 16.11 16.33
N MET A 241 -8.68 15.74 17.25
CA MET A 241 -9.75 16.62 17.73
C MET A 241 -9.23 17.77 18.61
N ASN A 242 -8.14 17.55 19.35
CA ASN A 242 -7.68 18.47 20.40
C ASN A 242 -6.37 19.20 20.07
N THR A 243 -5.72 18.88 18.95
CA THR A 243 -4.45 19.47 18.56
C THR A 243 -4.56 20.97 18.31
N SER A 244 -3.47 21.70 18.59
CA SER A 244 -3.34 23.13 18.28
C SER A 244 -3.17 23.41 16.78
N LEU A 245 -2.94 22.36 15.97
CA LEU A 245 -2.79 22.50 14.52
C LEU A 245 -4.13 22.82 13.85
N SER A 246 -4.05 23.55 12.74
CA SER A 246 -5.20 23.75 11.85
C SER A 246 -5.65 22.40 11.25
N SER A 247 -6.88 22.34 10.73
CA SER A 247 -7.39 21.16 10.02
C SER A 247 -6.45 20.78 8.86
N TYR A 248 -5.96 21.78 8.12
CA TYR A 248 -5.00 21.60 7.04
C TYR A 248 -3.66 21.00 7.54
N ASP A 249 -3.04 21.60 8.56
CA ASP A 249 -1.72 21.15 9.03
C ASP A 249 -1.76 19.76 9.69
N SER A 250 -2.81 19.48 10.47
CA SER A 250 -2.99 18.17 11.10
C SER A 250 -3.34 17.08 10.08
N GLY A 251 -4.18 17.40 9.09
CA GLY A 251 -4.49 16.50 7.97
C GLY A 251 -3.24 16.16 7.15
N ARG A 252 -2.41 17.15 6.83
CA ARG A 252 -1.12 16.93 6.14
C ARG A 252 -0.16 16.06 6.95
N LEU A 253 -0.11 16.25 8.26
CA LEU A 253 0.75 15.46 9.12
C LEU A 253 0.36 13.97 9.12
N LEU A 254 -0.94 13.68 9.13
CA LEU A 254 -1.46 12.31 8.97
C LEU A 254 -1.24 11.77 7.55
N GLU A 255 -1.47 12.59 6.52
CA GLU A 255 -1.22 12.21 5.12
C GLU A 255 0.20 11.69 4.91
N TRP A 256 1.20 12.37 5.49
CA TRP A 256 2.60 11.98 5.39
C TRP A 256 2.97 10.72 6.16
N THR A 257 2.12 10.24 7.06
CA THR A 257 2.49 9.20 8.01
C THR A 257 1.60 7.96 7.95
N TRP A 258 0.54 7.95 7.13
CA TRP A 258 -0.35 6.79 7.00
C TRP A 258 0.38 5.47 6.78
N HIS A 259 1.31 5.43 5.82
CA HIS A 259 2.09 4.23 5.51
C HIS A 259 2.85 3.68 6.73
N ILE A 260 3.38 4.55 7.58
CA ILE A 260 4.07 4.18 8.83
C ILE A 260 3.10 3.51 9.81
N TRP A 261 1.89 4.07 9.96
CA TRP A 261 0.86 3.52 10.84
C TRP A 261 0.35 2.14 10.42
N PHE A 262 0.54 1.79 9.14
CA PHE A 262 0.20 0.49 8.57
C PHE A 262 1.41 -0.45 8.42
N GLY A 263 2.56 -0.10 8.98
CA GLY A 263 3.73 -0.98 9.08
C GLY A 263 4.68 -0.94 7.89
N GLU A 264 4.55 0.01 6.96
CA GLU A 264 5.61 0.24 5.97
C GLU A 264 6.83 0.83 6.67
N ALA A 265 7.98 0.22 6.42
CA ALA A 265 9.25 0.75 6.91
C ALA A 265 9.47 2.16 6.35
N PRO A 266 10.04 3.08 7.13
CA PRO A 266 10.46 4.36 6.60
C PRO A 266 11.42 4.15 5.42
N GLN A 267 11.11 4.76 4.28
CA GLN A 267 11.96 4.64 3.10
C GLN A 267 13.25 5.46 3.32
N LEU A 268 14.39 4.76 3.30
CA LEU A 268 15.75 5.28 3.48
C LEU A 268 16.18 6.25 2.37
#